data_AF-A0AAW9DT13-F1
#
_entry.id   AF-A0AAW9DT13-F1
#
_cell.length_a   1.000
_cell.length_b   1.000
_cell.length_c   1.000
_cell.angle_alpha   90.00
_cell.angle_beta   90.00
_cell.angle_gamma   90.00
#
_symmetry.space_group_name_H-M   'P 1'
#
loop_
_entity.id
_entity.type
_entity.pdbx_description
1 polymer ?
#
loop_
_entity_poly.entity_id
_entity_poly.type
_entity_poly.pdbx_seq_one_letter_code
_entity_poly.pdbx_strand_id
1 'polypeptide(L)'
;MPNWIVLRRDDDGVISKVDGLWAADDAQSAITRMCAETGKNDDGRWEAELPEDQEHVMNWALEAESRGLPEHREPATTTSSREDHHNG
;
A
#
# COMPACT_ATOMS: atom_id res chain seq x y z
N MET A 1 -5.40 -8.77 -11.17
CA MET A 1 -5.70 -7.70 -10.22
C MET A 1 -4.52 -6.74 -10.23
N PRO A 2 -4.67 -5.51 -10.72
CA PRO A 2 -3.67 -4.46 -10.50
C PRO A 2 -3.52 -4.16 -9.00
N ASN A 3 -2.39 -3.53 -8.65
CA ASN A 3 -2.18 -2.94 -7.33
C ASN A 3 -2.60 -1.47 -7.39
N TRP A 4 -3.33 -1.01 -6.39
CA TRP A 4 -3.76 0.38 -6.24
C TRP A 4 -3.07 1.00 -5.02
N ILE A 5 -2.61 2.24 -5.12
CA ILE A 5 -2.09 2.98 -3.97
C ILE A 5 -3.29 3.66 -3.31
N VAL A 6 -3.64 3.22 -2.10
CA VAL A 6 -4.74 3.80 -1.32
C VAL A 6 -4.19 4.93 -0.45
N LEU A 7 -4.73 6.14 -0.63
CA LEU A 7 -4.25 7.37 -0.02
C LEU A 7 -5.42 8.28 0.38
N ARG A 8 -5.12 9.35 1.13
CA ARG A 8 -6.11 10.34 1.57
C ARG A 8 -5.57 11.74 1.39
N ARG A 9 -6.24 12.59 0.61
CA ARG A 9 -5.91 14.01 0.50
C ARG A 9 -6.53 14.84 1.63
N ASP A 10 -5.94 15.99 1.91
CA ASP A 10 -6.56 17.05 2.71
C ASP A 10 -7.44 17.96 1.86
N ASP A 11 -8.07 18.94 2.49
CA ASP A 11 -9.01 19.88 1.85
C ASP A 11 -8.32 20.82 0.82
N ASP A 12 -6.98 20.88 0.79
CA ASP A 12 -6.15 21.57 -0.22
C ASP A 12 -5.70 20.63 -1.37
N GLY A 13 -6.08 19.34 -1.32
CA GLY A 13 -5.73 18.33 -2.33
C GLY A 13 -4.33 17.72 -2.15
N VAL A 14 -3.63 17.99 -1.05
CA VAL A 14 -2.29 17.46 -0.77
C VAL A 14 -2.43 16.09 -0.08
N ILE A 15 -1.50 15.17 -0.37
CA ILE A 15 -1.52 13.83 0.24
C ILE A 15 -1.24 13.94 1.74
N SER A 16 -2.30 13.81 2.54
CA SER A 16 -2.26 13.85 4.01
C SER A 16 -1.80 12.51 4.60
N LYS A 17 -2.04 11.40 3.89
CA LYS A 17 -1.73 10.04 4.31
C LYS A 17 -1.70 9.08 3.12
N VAL A 18 -0.79 8.13 3.13
CA VAL A 18 -0.85 6.91 2.32
C VAL A 18 -1.08 5.73 3.26
N ASP A 19 -1.88 4.76 2.82
CA ASP A 19 -2.07 3.49 3.54
C ASP A 19 -1.09 2.41 3.03
N GLY A 20 -1.04 2.24 1.71
CA GLY A 20 -0.16 1.28 1.05
C GLY A 20 -0.72 0.80 -0.30
N LEU A 21 -0.18 -0.32 -0.77
CA LEU A 21 -0.56 -0.99 -2.02
C LEU A 21 -1.60 -2.09 -1.76
N TRP A 22 -2.73 -2.03 -2.47
CA TRP A 22 -3.86 -2.93 -2.33
C TRP A 22 -4.22 -3.59 -3.67
N ALA A 23 -4.18 -4.92 -3.73
CA ALA A 23 -4.56 -5.67 -4.92
C ALA A 23 -6.08 -5.76 -5.04
N ALA A 24 -6.63 -5.18 -6.11
CA ALA A 24 -8.07 -5.15 -6.39
C ALA A 24 -8.35 -4.97 -7.88
N ASP A 25 -9.56 -5.28 -8.32
CA ASP A 25 -9.97 -5.11 -9.73
C ASP A 25 -10.26 -3.64 -10.08
N ASP A 26 -10.60 -2.81 -9.09
CA ASP A 26 -10.89 -1.38 -9.22
C ASP A 26 -10.54 -0.58 -7.95
N ALA A 27 -10.52 0.75 -8.07
CA ALA A 27 -10.22 1.70 -7.00
C ALA A 27 -11.12 1.57 -5.76
N GLN A 28 -12.44 1.42 -5.95
CA GLN A 28 -13.40 1.32 -4.85
C GLN A 28 -13.24 -0.02 -4.12
N SER A 29 -12.97 -1.10 -4.86
CA SER A 29 -12.62 -2.40 -4.29
C SER A 29 -11.34 -2.35 -3.47
N ALA A 30 -10.32 -1.58 -3.89
CA ALA A 30 -9.09 -1.37 -3.11
C ALA A 30 -9.37 -0.63 -1.79
N ILE A 31 -10.12 0.48 -1.83
CA ILE A 31 -10.51 1.26 -0.64
C ILE A 31 -11.35 0.41 0.32
N THR A 32 -12.36 -0.29 -0.19
CA THR A 32 -13.26 -1.15 0.60
C THR A 32 -12.46 -2.24 1.32
N ARG A 33 -11.50 -2.86 0.61
CA ARG A 33 -10.62 -3.88 1.16
C ARG A 33 -9.68 -3.31 2.23
N MET A 34 -9.07 -2.15 1.98
CA MET A 34 -8.23 -1.43 2.94
C MET A 34 -9.00 -1.13 4.24
N CYS A 35 -10.20 -0.57 4.13
CA CYS A 35 -11.05 -0.29 5.29
C CYS A 35 -11.41 -1.56 6.08
N ALA A 36 -11.78 -2.64 5.38
CA ALA A 36 -12.14 -3.91 6.00
C ALA A 36 -10.96 -4.59 6.73
N GLU A 37 -9.76 -4.62 6.13
CA GLU A 37 -8.59 -5.30 6.72
C GLU A 37 -7.88 -4.44 7.79
N THR A 38 -7.93 -3.11 7.68
CA THR A 38 -7.30 -2.21 8.67
C THR A 38 -8.24 -1.73 9.78
N GLY A 39 -9.54 -2.05 9.70
CA GLY A 39 -10.56 -1.58 10.64
C GLY A 39 -10.84 -0.07 10.55
N LYS A 40 -10.49 0.57 9.43
CA LYS A 40 -10.74 1.98 9.19
C LYS A 40 -12.15 2.19 8.64
N ASN A 41 -12.72 3.34 8.95
CA ASN A 41 -14.00 3.74 8.41
C ASN A 41 -13.77 4.46 7.07
N ASP A 42 -14.59 4.13 6.08
CA ASP A 42 -14.64 4.90 4.84
C ASP A 42 -15.45 6.18 5.08
N ASP A 43 -14.75 7.31 5.25
CA ASP A 43 -15.32 8.65 5.41
C ASP A 43 -15.50 9.37 4.06
N GLY A 44 -15.33 8.67 2.94
CA GLY A 44 -15.39 9.22 1.59
C GLY A 44 -14.19 10.12 1.24
N ARG A 45 -13.13 10.13 2.08
CA ARG A 45 -11.89 10.87 1.82
C ARG A 45 -10.78 9.98 1.25
N TRP A 46 -10.95 8.66 1.28
CA TRP A 46 -9.99 7.73 0.71
C TRP A 46 -10.10 7.70 -0.81
N GLU A 47 -8.94 7.75 -1.46
CA GLU A 47 -8.76 7.70 -2.89
C GLU A 47 -7.81 6.53 -3.22
N ALA A 48 -7.93 5.99 -4.43
CA ALA A 48 -7.07 4.90 -4.89
C ALA A 48 -6.66 5.15 -6.34
N GLU A 49 -5.35 5.13 -6.58
CA GLU A 49 -4.75 5.48 -7.87
C GLU A 49 -3.77 4.39 -8.30
N LEU A 50 -3.58 4.19 -9.60
CA LEU A 50 -2.62 3.19 -10.09
C LEU A 50 -1.18 3.70 -9.93
N PRO A 51 -0.21 2.84 -9.59
CA PRO A 51 1.21 3.20 -9.51
C PRO A 51 1.77 3.78 -10.81
N GLU A 52 1.20 3.39 -11.95
CA GLU A 52 1.56 3.85 -13.29
C GLU A 52 1.02 5.25 -13.65
N ASP A 53 -0.01 5.74 -12.94
CA ASP A 53 -0.55 7.10 -13.09
C ASP A 53 0.18 8.14 -12.21
N GLN A 54 1.11 7.71 -11.35
CA GLN A 54 1.61 8.52 -10.23
C GLN A 54 3.14 8.43 -10.00
N GLU A 55 3.93 8.97 -10.94
CA GLU A 55 5.36 9.28 -10.72
C GLU A 55 5.56 10.16 -9.46
N HIS A 56 4.57 10.98 -9.12
CA HIS A 56 4.56 11.86 -7.95
C HIS A 56 4.38 11.09 -6.62
N VAL A 57 3.59 10.01 -6.59
CA VAL A 57 3.39 9.20 -5.36
C VAL A 57 4.60 8.28 -5.11
N MET A 58 5.25 7.78 -6.17
CA MET A 58 6.54 7.08 -6.03
C MET A 58 7.60 7.99 -5.39
N ASN A 59 7.70 9.24 -5.84
CA ASN A 59 8.58 10.23 -5.22
C ASN A 59 8.20 10.54 -3.75
N TRP A 60 6.91 10.65 -3.44
CA TRP A 60 6.45 10.83 -2.05
C TRP A 60 6.83 9.64 -1.15
N ALA A 61 6.71 8.40 -1.63
CA ALA A 61 7.09 7.20 -0.88
C ALA A 61 8.60 7.18 -0.58
N LEU A 62 9.44 7.46 -1.59
CA LEU A 62 10.89 7.60 -1.43
C LEU A 62 11.27 8.73 -0.43
N GLU A 63 10.57 9.87 -0.48
CA GLU A 63 10.76 10.93 0.51
C GLU A 63 10.28 10.53 1.93
N ALA A 64 9.21 9.74 2.05
CA ALA A 64 8.68 9.28 3.33
C ALA A 64 9.62 8.27 4.02
N GLU A 65 10.21 7.34 3.25
CA GLU A 65 11.28 6.45 3.73
C GLU A 65 12.49 7.25 4.23
N SER A 66 12.92 8.29 3.48
CA SER A 66 14.03 9.16 3.88
C SER A 66 13.80 9.91 5.21
N ARG A 67 12.53 10.05 5.62
CA ARG A 67 12.11 10.72 6.86
C ARG A 67 11.82 9.76 8.03
N GLY A 68 12.00 8.45 7.83
CA GLY A 68 11.85 7.43 8.88
C GLY A 68 10.41 7.22 9.37
N LEU A 69 9.43 7.47 8.51
CA LEU A 69 8.05 7.02 8.78
C LEU A 69 7.99 5.49 8.61
N PRO A 70 7.21 4.77 9.45
CA PRO A 70 7.34 3.33 9.59
C PRO A 70 7.06 2.61 8.27
N GLU A 71 7.99 1.72 7.94
CA GLU A 71 8.02 0.95 6.69
C GLU A 71 6.70 0.22 6.42
N HIS A 72 6.44 0.01 5.13
CA HIS A 72 5.49 -0.98 4.63
C HIS A 72 5.61 -2.25 5.48
N ARG A 73 4.57 -2.58 6.26
CA ARG A 73 4.54 -3.85 6.98
C ARG A 73 4.40 -4.95 5.93
N GLU A 74 5.53 -5.54 5.56
CA GLU A 74 5.58 -6.68 4.66
C GLU A 74 4.57 -7.74 5.13
N PRO A 75 3.71 -8.26 4.25
CA PRO A 75 2.88 -9.41 4.61
C PRO A 75 3.86 -10.54 4.93
N ALA A 76 3.80 -11.05 6.17
CA ALA A 76 4.81 -11.96 6.69
C ALA A 76 4.96 -13.22 5.81
N THR A 77 5.93 -13.18 4.89
CA THR A 77 6.34 -14.33 4.09
C THR A 77 7.05 -15.30 5.00
N THR A 78 6.28 -16.28 5.48
CA THR A 78 6.77 -17.44 6.23
C THR A 78 8.03 -17.98 5.58
N THR A 79 9.07 -18.09 6.40
CA THR A 79 10.46 -18.31 6.00
C THR A 79 10.61 -19.49 5.04
N SER A 80 11.27 -19.25 3.90
CA SER A 80 11.80 -20.34 3.08
C SER A 80 13.06 -20.90 3.77
N SER A 81 13.02 -22.16 4.18
CA SER A 81 14.20 -22.88 4.69
C SER A 81 14.60 -24.01 3.75
N ARG A 82 15.72 -23.78 3.06
CA ARG A 82 16.40 -24.61 2.05
C ARG A 82 17.88 -24.73 2.45
N GLU A 83 18.54 -25.90 2.45
CA GLU A 83 18.10 -27.28 2.17
C GLU A 83 18.89 -28.25 3.05
N ASP A 84 18.42 -29.50 3.19
CA ASP A 84 19.28 -30.62 3.58
C ASP A 84 19.50 -31.55 2.39
N HIS A 85 20.77 -31.70 2.01
CA HIS A 85 21.17 -32.39 0.78
C HIS A 85 21.29 -33.90 0.96
N HIS A 86 20.93 -34.61 -0.09
CA HIS A 86 21.16 -36.05 -0.23
C HIS A 86 22.66 -36.30 -0.46
N ASN A 87 23.30 -37.12 0.36
CA ASN A 87 24.49 -37.85 -0.06
C ASN A 87 24.65 -39.15 0.76
N GLY A 88 24.94 -40.26 0.07
CA GLY A 88 25.13 -41.59 0.63
C GLY A 88 26.11 -42.39 -0.22
#